data_AF-A0A497EYC4-F1
#
_entry.id   AF-A0A497EYC4-F1
#
_cell.length_a   1.000
_cell.length_b   1.000
_cell.length_c   1.000
_cell.angle_alpha   90.00
_cell.angle_beta   90.00
_cell.angle_gamma   90.00
#
_symmetry.space_group_name_H-M   'P 1'
#
loop_
_entity.id
_entity.type
_entity.pdbx_description
1 polymer ?
#
loop_
_entity_poly.entity_id
_entity_poly.type
_entity_poly.pdbx_seq_one_letter_code
_entity_poly.pdbx_strand_id
1 'polypeptide(L)' 'MSNYTVEEKVEALVLLLRKALEAASEVEARIPYYMNAKTYASRLKRMIENALKISEEVRGELEASK' A
#
# COMPACT_ATOMS: atom_id res chain seq x y z
N MET A 1 -10.42 20.22 12.22
CA MET A 1 -9.60 19.02 11.95
C MET A 1 -10.53 17.83 12.04
N SER A 2 -10.57 16.96 11.02
CA SER A 2 -11.55 15.87 10.99
C SER A 2 -11.34 14.90 12.16
N ASN A 3 -12.40 14.64 12.91
CA ASN A 3 -12.44 13.78 14.11
C ASN A 3 -12.41 12.29 13.75
N TYR A 4 -11.40 11.84 12.99
CA TYR A 4 -11.24 10.41 12.71
C TYR A 4 -10.53 9.71 13.87
N THR A 5 -11.08 8.57 14.27
CA THR A 5 -10.43 7.62 15.18
C THR A 5 -9.15 7.05 14.55
N VAL A 6 -8.28 6.44 15.37
CA VAL A 6 -7.07 5.78 14.86
C VAL A 6 -7.45 4.65 13.89
N GLU A 7 -8.50 3.89 14.21
CA GLU A 7 -9.01 2.81 13.37
C GLU A 7 -9.47 3.31 12.00
N GLU A 8 -10.30 4.35 11.95
CA GLU A 8 -10.75 4.95 10.68
C GLU A 8 -9.58 5.47 9.84
N LYS A 9 -8.53 6.00 10.48
CA LYS A 9 -7.31 6.43 9.77
C LYS A 9 -6.54 5.26 9.19
N VAL A 10 -6.43 4.14 9.92
CA VAL A 10 -5.77 2.92 9.45
C VAL A 10 -6.57 2.28 8.32
N GLU A 11 -7.90 2.23 8.42
CA GLU A 11 -8.77 1.73 7.35
C GLU A 11 -8.62 2.57 6.07
N ALA A 12 -8.66 3.90 6.20
CA ALA A 12 -8.42 4.80 5.07
C ALA A 12 -7.02 4.60 4.47
N LEU A 13 -5.99 4.39 5.30
CA LEU A 13 -4.63 4.12 4.86
C LEU A 13 -4.54 2.81 4.07
N VAL A 14 -5.13 1.72 4.57
CA VAL A 14 -5.20 0.43 3.87
C VAL A 14 -5.87 0.59 2.50
N LEU A 15 -6.98 1.33 2.44
CA LEU A 15 -7.69 1.57 1.19
C LEU A 15 -6.84 2.37 0.18
N LEU A 16 -6.12 3.39 0.63
CA LEU A 16 -5.21 4.17 -0.21
C LEU A 16 -4.03 3.33 -0.70
N LEU A 17 -3.43 2.51 0.16
CA LEU A 17 -2.30 1.66 -0.20
C LEU A 17 -2.71 0.55 -1.19
N ARG A 18 -3.92 0.00 -1.09
CA ARG A 18 -4.47 -0.93 -2.10
C ARG A 18 -4.57 -0.28 -3.48
N LYS A 19 -5.12 0.94 -3.56
CA LYS A 19 -5.19 1.71 -4.81
C LYS A 19 -3.80 2.05 -5.36
N ALA A 20 -2.87 2.42 -4.48
CA ALA A 20 -1.50 2.70 -4.87
C ALA A 20 -0.79 1.44 -5.42
N LEU A 21 -1.05 0.27 -4.81
CA LEU A 21 -0.49 -1.01 -5.25
C LEU A 21 -1.02 -1.41 -6.63
N GLU A 22 -2.32 -1.25 -6.86
CA GLU A 22 -2.94 -1.48 -8.16
C GLU A 22 -2.31 -0.58 -9.24
N ALA A 23 -2.26 0.73 -8.99
CA ALA A 23 -1.64 1.68 -9.91
C ALA A 23 -0.15 1.38 -10.17
N ALA A 24 0.62 1.04 -9.13
CA ALA A 24 2.02 0.66 -9.29
C ALA A 24 2.19 -0.63 -10.11
N SER A 25 1.29 -1.59 -9.96
CA SER A 25 1.29 -2.84 -10.73
C SER A 25 0.99 -2.58 -12.20
N GLU A 26 0.02 -1.73 -12.51
CA GLU A 26 -0.29 -1.32 -13.88
C GLU A 26 0.89 -0.59 -14.55
N VAL A 27 1.51 0.35 -13.83
CA VAL A 27 2.70 1.07 -14.32
C VAL A 27 3.84 0.10 -14.56
N GLU A 28 4.16 -0.78 -13.60
CA GLU A 28 5.20 -1.79 -13.77
C GLU A 28 4.91 -2.66 -14.99
N ALA A 29 3.68 -3.14 -15.18
CA ALA A 29 3.30 -4.02 -16.29
C ALA A 29 3.53 -3.40 -17.67
N ARG A 30 3.35 -2.08 -17.80
CA ARG A 30 3.54 -1.35 -19.07
C ARG A 30 5.01 -1.09 -19.43
N ILE A 31 5.94 -1.24 -18.48
CA ILE A 31 7.36 -1.02 -18.74
C ILE A 31 8.00 -2.29 -19.30
N PRO A 32 8.70 -2.22 -20.45
CA PRO A 32 9.47 -3.35 -20.99
C PRO A 32 10.53 -3.86 -20.01
N TYR A 33 10.71 -5.18 -19.95
CA TYR A 33 11.53 -5.86 -18.93
C TYR A 33 13.01 -5.46 -18.94
N TYR A 34 13.55 -5.07 -20.10
CA TYR A 34 14.95 -4.71 -20.29
C TYR A 34 15.27 -3.26 -19.88
N MET A 35 14.26 -2.46 -19.53
CA MET A 35 14.46 -1.07 -19.13
C MET A 35 14.77 -0.97 -17.64
N ASN A 36 15.76 -0.15 -17.28
CA ASN A 36 16.07 0.15 -15.88
C ASN A 36 14.86 0.68 -15.10
N ALA A 37 13.97 1.42 -15.77
CA ALA A 37 12.70 1.88 -15.22
C ALA A 37 11.84 0.73 -14.65
N LYS A 38 11.92 -0.49 -15.22
CA LYS A 38 11.23 -1.68 -14.71
C LYS A 38 11.68 -2.02 -13.30
N THR A 39 13.00 -2.02 -13.08
CA THR A 39 13.59 -2.32 -11.77
C THR A 39 13.14 -1.31 -10.72
N TYR A 40 13.10 -0.02 -11.06
CA TYR A 40 12.61 1.01 -10.15
C TYR A 40 11.11 0.87 -9.86
N ALA A 41 10.29 0.61 -10.88
CA ALA A 41 8.85 0.37 -10.71
C ALA A 41 8.57 -0.86 -9.84
N SER A 42 9.33 -1.96 -10.05
CA SER A 42 9.23 -3.17 -9.22
C SER A 42 9.59 -2.91 -7.76
N ARG A 43 10.67 -2.14 -7.51
CA ARG A 43 11.05 -1.73 -6.15
C ARG A 43 9.99 -0.85 -5.50
N LEU A 44 9.42 0.10 -6.24
CA LEU A 44 8.33 0.95 -5.73
C LEU A 44 7.11 0.12 -5.37
N LYS A 45 6.71 -0.83 -6.23
CA LYS A 45 5.60 -1.74 -5.95
C LYS A 45 5.83 -2.51 -4.64
N ARG A 46 7.01 -3.10 -4.47
CA ARG A 46 7.37 -3.82 -3.22
C ARG A 46 7.31 -2.94 -1.98
N MET A 47 7.70 -1.66 -2.08
CA MET A 47 7.59 -0.73 -0.94
C MET A 47 6.12 -0.50 -0.55
N ILE A 48 5.23 -0.37 -1.54
CA ILE A 48 3.79 -0.22 -1.30
C ILE A 48 3.19 -1.50 -0.74
N GLU A 49 3.56 -2.68 -1.27
CA GLU A 49 3.15 -3.98 -0.73
C GLU A 49 3.53 -4.13 0.75
N ASN A 50 4.76 -3.77 1.11
CA ASN A 50 5.22 -3.81 2.50
C ASN A 50 4.44 -2.84 3.39
N ALA A 51 4.20 -1.61 2.92
CA ALA A 51 3.42 -0.63 3.67
C ALA A 51 1.98 -1.10 3.89
N LEU A 52 1.37 -1.72 2.87
CA LEU A 52 0.03 -2.29 2.96
C LEU A 52 -0.02 -3.41 4.00
N LYS A 53 0.93 -4.35 3.94
CA LYS A 53 1.03 -5.45 4.91
C LYS A 53 1.13 -4.94 6.35
N ILE A 54 2.03 -3.99 6.62
CA ILE A 54 2.18 -3.40 7.95
C ILE A 54 0.89 -2.72 8.40
N SER A 55 0.20 -2.02 7.50
CA SER A 55 -1.07 -1.34 7.82
C SER A 55 -2.19 -2.33 8.15
N GLU A 56 -2.23 -3.48 7.46
CA GLU A 56 -3.19 -4.56 7.76
C GLU A 56 -2.87 -5.26 9.08
N GLU A 57 -1.59 -5.46 9.41
CA GLU A 57 -1.15 -5.98 10.71
C GLU A 57 -1.61 -5.03 11.84
N VAL A 58 -1.35 -3.72 11.70
CA VAL A 58 -1.80 -2.71 12.68
C VAL A 58 -3.33 -2.72 12.84
N ARG A 59 -4.08 -2.86 11.74
CA ARG A 59 -5.54 -2.97 11.81
C ARG A 59 -5.97 -4.20 12.62
N GLY A 60 -5.35 -5.35 12.37
CA GLY A 60 -5.62 -6.58 13.13
C GLY A 60 -5.31 -6.45 14.62
N GLU A 61 -4.22 -5.78 14.98
CA GLU A 61 -3.87 -5.49 16.38
C GLU A 61 -4.91 -4.58 17.07
N LEU A 62 -5.44 -3.59 16.35
CA LEU A 62 -6.49 -2.71 16.86
C LEU A 62 -7.81 -3.44 17.08
N GLU A 63 -8.19 -4.34 16.15
CA GLU A 63 -9.39 -5.17 16.26
C GLU A 63 -9.29 -6.15 17.43
N ALA A 64 -8.13 -6.75 17.66
CA ALA A 64 -7.89 -7.69 18.77
C ALA A 64 -7.82 -7.02 20.16
N SER A 65 -7.64 -5.69 20.20
CA SER A 65 -7.56 -4.91 21.43
C SER A 65 -8.93 -4.40 21.94
N LYS A 66 -10.01 -4.78 21.26
CA LYS A 66 -11.41 -4.48 21.63
C LYS A 66 -12.03 -5.63 22.43
#